data_AF-A0A6G7XIW2-F1
#
_entry.id   AF-A0A6G7XIW2-F1
#
_cell.length_a   1.000
_cell.length_b   1.000
_cell.length_c   1.000
_cell.angle_alpha   90.00
_cell.angle_beta   90.00
_cell.angle_gamma   90.00
#
_symmetry.space_group_name_H-M   'P 1'
#
loop_
_entity.id
_entity.type
_entity.pdbx_description
1 polymer ?
#
loop_
_entity_poly.entity_id
_entity_poly.type
_entity_poly.pdbx_seq_one_letter_code
_entity_poly.pdbx_strand_id
1 'polypeptide(L)'
;MELPINYSTSSWQERREAREEYARRQKGMCFYCRSQLDKEPPSAITKKPVNWKLFPPQFLKYPVHLQHNHDTDMTEGAVHAYCNAVMWQYEGR
;
A
#
# COMPACT_ATOMS: atom_id res chain seq x y z
N MET A 1 -10.18 -4.46 14.34
CA MET A 1 -8.99 -5.26 14.66
C MET A 1 -7.89 -4.40 15.28
N GLU A 2 -6.93 -5.01 15.96
CA GLU A 2 -5.71 -4.34 16.39
C GLU A 2 -4.69 -4.30 15.25
N LEU A 3 -3.94 -3.19 15.16
CA LEU A 3 -2.94 -2.93 14.14
C LEU A 3 -1.68 -2.38 14.84
N PRO A 4 -0.47 -2.66 14.35
CA PRO A 4 -0.18 -3.40 13.11
C PRO A 4 -0.29 -4.92 13.27
N ILE A 5 -0.62 -5.61 12.18
CA ILE A 5 -0.51 -7.07 12.08
C ILE A 5 0.78 -7.47 11.33
N ASN A 6 1.24 -8.70 11.57
CA ASN A 6 2.30 -9.32 10.78
C ASN A 6 1.74 -9.74 9.40
N TYR A 7 2.33 -9.22 8.33
CA TYR A 7 1.82 -9.43 6.99
C TYR A 7 1.88 -10.91 6.60
N SER A 8 3.06 -11.54 6.71
CA SER A 8 3.29 -12.88 6.15
C SER A 8 2.49 -13.97 6.86
N THR A 9 2.29 -13.88 8.17
CA THR A 9 1.54 -14.90 8.94
C THR A 9 0.03 -14.70 8.92
N SER A 10 -0.46 -13.51 8.57
CA SER A 10 -1.91 -13.25 8.50
C SER A 10 -2.56 -13.83 7.24
N SER A 11 -3.79 -14.31 7.39
CA SER A 11 -4.66 -14.75 6.31
C SER A 11 -5.04 -13.61 5.36
N TRP A 12 -5.54 -13.96 4.17
CA TRP A 12 -5.98 -12.95 3.21
C TRP A 12 -7.19 -12.13 3.72
N GLN A 13 -8.06 -12.73 4.55
CA GLN A 13 -9.17 -12.05 5.19
C GLN A 13 -8.67 -11.00 6.19
N GLU A 14 -7.73 -11.36 7.06
CA GLU A 14 -7.14 -10.43 8.03
C GLU A 14 -6.40 -9.28 7.34
N ARG A 15 -5.67 -9.55 6.26
CA ARG A 15 -5.03 -8.50 5.46
C ARG A 15 -6.06 -7.56 4.81
N ARG A 16 -7.19 -8.10 4.35
CA ARG A 16 -8.29 -7.28 3.83
C ARG A 16 -8.88 -6.39 4.92
N GLU A 17 -9.20 -6.95 6.08
CA GLU A 17 -9.70 -6.20 7.24
C GLU A 17 -8.70 -5.13 7.68
N ALA A 18 -7.40 -5.45 7.70
CA ALA A 18 -6.36 -4.51 8.05
C ALA A 18 -6.32 -3.34 7.08
N ARG A 19 -6.38 -3.61 5.78
CA ARG A 19 -6.43 -2.55 4.75
C ARG A 19 -7.65 -1.64 4.94
N GLU A 20 -8.82 -2.21 5.19
CA GLU A 20 -10.06 -1.45 5.41
C GLU A 20 -9.96 -0.61 6.70
N GLU A 21 -9.43 -1.18 7.78
CA GLU A 21 -9.22 -0.48 9.04
C GLU A 21 -8.15 0.62 8.95
N TYR A 22 -7.04 0.38 8.25
CA TYR A 22 -6.06 1.42 7.95
C TYR A 22 -6.67 2.55 7.13
N ALA A 23 -7.41 2.24 6.06
CA ALA A 23 -8.09 3.27 5.25
C ALA A 23 -9.04 4.11 6.12
N ARG A 24 -9.78 3.48 7.04
CA ARG A 24 -10.66 4.17 8.00
C ARG A 24 -9.86 5.06 8.96
N ARG A 25 -8.81 4.53 9.62
CA ARG A 25 -7.95 5.29 10.56
C ARG A 25 -7.20 6.44 9.89
N GLN A 26 -6.81 6.24 8.63
CA GLN A 26 -6.17 7.25 7.79
C GLN A 26 -7.17 8.26 7.20
N LYS A 27 -8.46 8.18 7.54
CA LYS A 27 -9.53 9.06 7.04
C LYS A 27 -9.59 9.09 5.51
N GLY A 28 -9.39 7.93 4.87
CA GLY A 28 -9.37 7.80 3.42
C GLY A 28 -8.12 8.36 2.75
N MET A 29 -7.08 8.74 3.49
CA MET A 29 -5.85 9.29 2.93
C MET A 29 -4.80 8.19 2.75
N CYS A 30 -4.04 8.25 1.66
CA CYS A 30 -2.90 7.37 1.43
C CYS A 30 -1.81 7.61 2.48
N PHE A 31 -1.30 6.53 3.06
CA PHE A 31 -0.24 6.58 4.08
C PHE A 31 1.02 7.29 3.57
N TYR A 32 1.37 7.06 2.30
CA TYR A 32 2.60 7.58 1.69
C TYR A 32 2.45 9.00 1.14
N CYS A 33 1.62 9.19 0.11
CA CYS A 33 1.53 10.46 -0.60
C CYS A 33 0.57 11.48 0.03
N ARG A 34 -0.14 11.09 1.11
CA ARG A 34 -1.12 11.93 1.82
C ARG A 34 -2.23 12.50 0.93
N SER A 35 -2.55 11.85 -0.18
CA SER A 35 -3.70 12.19 -1.03
C SER A 35 -4.83 11.17 -0.85
N GLN A 36 -6.06 11.51 -1.25
CA GLN A 36 -7.22 10.63 -1.09
C GLN A 36 -7.03 9.28 -1.81
N LEU A 37 -7.36 8.18 -1.15
CA LEU A 37 -7.22 6.80 -1.66
C LEU A 37 -8.15 6.49 -2.84
N ASP A 38 -9.27 7.21 -2.97
CA ASP A 38 -10.23 7.08 -4.08
C ASP A 38 -9.89 7.97 -5.29
N LYS A 39 -8.79 8.72 -5.22
CA LYS A 39 -8.26 9.55 -6.31
C LYS A 39 -6.93 9.00 -6.80
N GLU A 40 -6.55 9.45 -7.99
CA GLU A 40 -5.21 9.19 -8.51
C GLU A 40 -4.13 9.76 -7.58
N PRO A 41 -2.97 9.08 -7.46
CA PRO A 41 -1.82 9.63 -6.75
C PRO A 41 -1.36 10.95 -7.36
N PRO A 42 -0.72 11.83 -6.57
CA PRO A 42 -0.21 13.10 -7.09
C PRO A 42 0.86 12.86 -8.16
N SER A 43 0.97 13.80 -9.10
CA SER A 43 1.87 13.67 -10.27
C SER A 43 3.34 13.44 -9.90
N ALA A 44 3.79 13.90 -8.72
CA ALA A 44 5.13 13.63 -8.21
C ALA A 44 5.41 12.12 -7.98
N ILE A 45 4.36 11.32 -7.78
CA ILE A 45 4.43 9.87 -7.67
C ILE A 45 4.31 9.22 -9.06
N THR A 46 3.27 9.56 -9.82
CA THR A 46 2.98 8.91 -11.11
C THR A 46 3.99 9.23 -12.22
N LYS A 47 4.83 10.26 -12.04
CA LYS A 47 5.96 10.55 -12.93
C LYS A 47 7.21 9.71 -12.65
N LYS A 48 7.28 8.97 -11.53
CA LYS A 48 8.44 8.11 -11.22
C LYS A 48 8.39 6.85 -12.09
N PRO A 49 9.46 6.50 -12.83
CA PRO A 49 9.44 5.35 -13.74
C PRO A 49 9.47 4.01 -12.97
N VAL A 50 8.31 3.37 -12.85
CA VAL A 50 8.19 2.03 -12.24
C VAL A 50 8.55 0.94 -13.26
N ASN A 51 9.45 0.03 -12.89
CA ASN A 51 9.73 -1.19 -13.63
C ASN A 51 8.67 -2.24 -13.30
N TRP A 52 7.58 -2.25 -14.08
CA TRP A 52 6.45 -3.15 -13.87
C TRP A 52 6.79 -4.65 -13.95
N LYS A 53 7.96 -5.04 -14.47
CA LYS A 53 8.41 -6.45 -14.46
C LYS A 53 8.73 -6.97 -13.06
N LEU A 54 8.90 -6.08 -12.08
CA LEU A 54 9.17 -6.44 -10.68
C LEU A 54 7.89 -6.78 -9.91
N PHE A 55 6.72 -6.50 -10.48
CA PHE A 55 5.43 -6.66 -9.82
C PHE A 55 4.57 -7.73 -10.51
N PRO A 56 3.65 -8.39 -9.78
CA PRO A 56 2.70 -9.32 -10.38
C PRO A 56 1.87 -8.69 -11.51
N PRO A 57 1.41 -9.49 -12.50
CA PRO A 57 0.48 -8.99 -13.51
C PRO A 57 -0.80 -8.44 -12.85
N GLN A 58 -1.39 -7.39 -13.44
CA GLN A 58 -2.57 -6.72 -12.91
C GLN A 58 -2.38 -6.06 -11.52
N PHE A 59 -1.14 -5.76 -11.11
CA PHE A 59 -0.86 -5.08 -9.84
C PHE A 59 -1.69 -3.80 -9.63
N LEU A 60 -1.88 -2.99 -10.67
CA LEU A 60 -2.68 -1.75 -10.60
C LEU A 60 -4.20 -1.95 -10.66
N LYS A 61 -4.69 -3.18 -10.85
CA LYS A 61 -6.13 -3.48 -10.93
C LYS A 61 -6.86 -3.18 -9.63
N TYR A 62 -6.18 -3.32 -8.49
CA TYR A 62 -6.71 -3.02 -7.18
C TYR A 62 -6.09 -1.70 -6.69
N PRO A 63 -6.82 -0.57 -6.70
CA PRO A 63 -6.21 0.76 -6.56
C PRO A 63 -5.63 1.03 -5.16
N VAL A 64 -6.00 0.27 -4.14
CA VAL A 64 -5.53 0.41 -2.76
C VAL A 64 -4.90 -0.89 -2.28
N HIS A 65 -3.63 -0.79 -1.88
CA HIS A 65 -2.81 -1.88 -1.37
C HIS A 65 -2.55 -1.71 0.13
N LEU A 66 -2.25 -2.82 0.79
CA LEU A 66 -1.76 -2.84 2.16
C LEU A 66 -0.23 -2.82 2.14
N GLN A 67 0.36 -1.71 2.55
CA GLN A 67 1.81 -1.59 2.75
C GLN A 67 2.21 -2.30 4.03
N HIS A 68 3.37 -2.95 4.00
CA HIS A 68 4.07 -3.42 5.19
C HIS A 68 5.55 -3.03 5.06
N ASN A 69 6.26 -3.06 6.18
CA ASN A 69 7.70 -2.83 6.22
C ASN A 69 8.42 -4.17 5.99
N HIS A 70 9.31 -4.27 4.99
CA HIS A 70 9.98 -5.54 4.68
C HIS A 70 11.05 -6.00 5.71
N ASP A 71 11.51 -5.13 6.62
CA ASP A 71 12.47 -5.51 7.67
C ASP A 71 11.76 -6.16 8.88
N THR A 72 10.58 -5.65 9.22
CA THR A 72 9.81 -6.08 10.40
C THR A 72 8.61 -6.97 10.06
N ASP A 73 8.24 -7.02 8.79
CA ASP A 73 7.03 -7.65 8.25
C ASP A 73 5.72 -7.06 8.81
N MET A 74 5.77 -5.93 9.51
CA MET A 74 4.61 -5.30 10.12
C MET A 74 3.92 -4.37 9.13
N THR A 75 2.59 -4.46 9.07
CA THR A 75 1.75 -3.57 8.26
C THR A 75 1.90 -2.11 8.67
N GLU A 76 1.94 -1.21 7.68
CA GLU A 76 2.16 0.23 7.91
C GLU A 76 0.91 1.06 7.60
N GLY A 77 0.18 0.69 6.53
CA GLY A 77 -0.97 1.48 6.10
C GLY A 77 -1.59 1.07 4.77
N ALA A 78 -2.74 1.68 4.49
CA ALA A 78 -3.36 1.63 3.17
C ALA A 78 -2.73 2.69 2.26
N VAL A 79 -2.30 2.27 1.07
CA VAL A 79 -1.64 3.13 0.08
C VAL A 79 -2.25 2.93 -1.30
N HIS A 80 -2.12 3.89 -2.21
CA HIS A 80 -2.42 3.62 -3.62
C HIS A 80 -1.51 2.51 -4.15
N ALA A 81 -1.97 1.71 -5.10
CA ALA A 81 -1.16 0.67 -5.75
C ALA A 81 0.12 1.26 -6.36
N TYR A 82 0.03 2.42 -7.03
CA TYR A 82 1.21 3.09 -7.57
C TYR A 82 2.19 3.54 -6.46
N CYS A 83 1.66 4.10 -5.36
CA CYS A 83 2.48 4.48 -4.20
C CYS A 83 3.21 3.26 -3.62
N ASN A 84 2.53 2.13 -3.49
CA ASN A 84 3.11 0.86 -3.04
C ASN A 84 4.27 0.42 -3.93
N ALA A 85 4.12 0.49 -5.26
CA ALA A 85 5.20 0.17 -6.19
C ALA A 85 6.40 1.13 -6.06
N VAL A 86 6.16 2.42 -5.84
CA VAL A 86 7.23 3.42 -5.63
C VAL A 86 7.98 3.16 -4.34
N MET A 87 7.27 2.90 -3.24
CA MET A 87 7.87 2.55 -1.95
C MET A 87 8.76 1.30 -2.06
N TRP A 88 8.25 0.26 -2.72
CA TRP A 88 8.98 -0.99 -2.93
C TRP A 88 10.25 -0.77 -3.77
N GLN A 89 10.11 -0.11 -4.92
CA GLN A 89 11.20 -0.01 -5.89
C GLN A 89 12.30 0.99 -5.48
N TYR A 90 11.94 2.08 -4.80
CA TYR A 90 12.88 3.17 -4.53
C TYR A 90 13.29 3.30 -3.07
N GLU A 91 12.48 2.80 -2.14
CA GLU A 91 12.67 3.06 -0.71
C GLU A 91 12.93 1.78 0.09
N GLY A 92 12.93 0.62 -0.56
CA GLY A 92 13.09 -0.69 0.10
C GLY A 92 11.93 -1.01 1.03
N ARG A 93 10.79 -0.35 0.85
CA ARG A 93 9.64 -0.42 1.74
C ARG A 93 8.55 -1.35 1.25
#